data_AF-A0A2D6RN25-F1
#
_entry.id   AF-A0A2D6RN25-F1
#
_cell.length_a   1.000
_cell.length_b   1.000
_cell.length_c   1.000
_cell.angle_alpha   90.00
_cell.angle_beta   90.00
_cell.angle_gamma   90.00
#
_symmetry.space_group_name_H-M   'P 1'
#
loop_
_entity.id
_entity.type
_entity.pdbx_description
1 polymer ?
#
loop_
_entity_poly.entity_id
_entity_poly.type
_entity_poly.pdbx_seq_one_letter_code
_entity_poly.pdbx_strand_id
1 'polypeptide(L)'
;MVIKIFKNFIKRMFSNIFKNNKQIKLGFYGPPNAGKTSLANRICKDFTGEELGSVSNVPHETRNVQFKEKVEIDFKGKKMVFKMVDTPGIATKIDYEEFLKYKVKKKDAKKRAKEATQGVIESIKWLDDMNVVVVVLDSTENPYNQVNITIIGNLVARKIPVLIVANKIDKKKSNIKKIEAAFPEYDVVGISAKFGKNLEEFYESIFKISKKVK
;
A
#
# COMPACT_ATOMS: atom_id res chain seq x y z
N MET A 1 -12.90 -15.21 23.30
CA MET A 1 -13.51 -13.89 23.57
C MET A 1 -12.94 -12.78 22.68
N VAL A 2 -11.60 -12.64 22.60
CA VAL A 2 -10.89 -11.63 21.77
C VAL A 2 -11.30 -11.63 20.28
N ILE A 3 -11.41 -12.80 19.65
CA ILE A 3 -11.81 -12.92 18.22
C ILE A 3 -13.23 -12.37 17.96
N LYS A 4 -14.15 -12.53 18.93
CA LYS A 4 -15.54 -12.06 18.81
C LYS A 4 -15.62 -10.54 18.99
N ILE A 5 -14.78 -9.98 19.85
CA ILE A 5 -14.63 -8.53 20.09
C ILE A 5 -14.04 -7.86 18.84
N PHE A 6 -12.96 -8.41 18.29
CA PHE A 6 -12.32 -7.90 17.06
C PHE A 6 -13.28 -7.94 15.86
N LYS A 7 -14.03 -9.03 15.68
CA LYS A 7 -15.06 -9.12 14.63
C LYS A 7 -16.17 -8.07 14.80
N ASN A 8 -16.60 -7.79 16.02
CA ASN A 8 -17.60 -6.75 16.30
C ASN A 8 -17.04 -5.34 16.05
N PHE A 9 -15.77 -5.11 16.37
CA PHE A 9 -15.05 -3.88 16.07
C PHE A 9 -14.93 -3.62 14.56
N ILE A 10 -14.43 -4.59 13.80
CA ILE A 10 -14.32 -4.55 12.33
C ILE A 10 -15.70 -4.24 11.73
N LYS A 11 -16.77 -4.91 12.21
CA LYS A 11 -18.14 -4.68 11.73
C LYS A 11 -18.61 -3.24 12.00
N ARG A 12 -18.29 -2.66 13.17
CA ARG A 12 -18.61 -1.27 13.51
C ARG A 12 -17.83 -0.29 12.63
N MET A 13 -16.53 -0.53 12.48
CA MET A 13 -15.65 0.26 11.62
C MET A 13 -16.10 0.23 10.17
N PHE A 14 -16.51 -0.93 9.67
CA PHE A 14 -17.05 -1.08 8.32
C PHE A 14 -18.38 -0.34 8.14
N SER A 15 -19.28 -0.39 9.13
CA SER A 15 -20.50 0.42 9.09
C SER A 15 -20.18 1.89 8.92
N ASN A 16 -19.19 2.35 9.67
CA ASN A 16 -18.75 3.74 9.74
C ASN A 16 -18.03 4.20 8.45
N ILE A 17 -17.02 3.46 7.96
CA ILE A 17 -16.25 3.75 6.74
C ILE A 17 -17.17 3.92 5.52
N PHE A 18 -18.20 3.08 5.45
CA PHE A 18 -19.15 3.06 4.34
C PHE A 18 -20.49 3.72 4.68
N LYS A 19 -20.54 4.62 5.66
CA LYS A 19 -21.78 5.31 6.03
C LYS A 19 -22.26 6.25 4.92
N ASN A 20 -21.33 6.88 4.20
CA ASN A 20 -21.63 7.86 3.16
C ASN A 20 -21.27 7.39 1.73
N ASN A 21 -20.35 6.42 1.59
CA ASN A 21 -19.92 5.88 0.29
C ASN A 21 -20.15 4.37 0.24
N LYS A 22 -20.71 3.87 -0.87
CA LYS A 22 -20.84 2.42 -1.13
C LYS A 22 -19.52 1.75 -1.48
N GLN A 23 -18.51 2.55 -1.83
CA GLN A 23 -17.20 2.09 -2.26
C GLN A 23 -16.09 2.97 -1.67
N ILE A 24 -15.01 2.34 -1.18
CA ILE A 24 -13.77 3.03 -0.81
C ILE A 24 -12.60 2.40 -1.55
N LYS A 25 -11.75 3.24 -2.15
CA LYS A 25 -10.58 2.84 -2.91
C LYS A 25 -9.31 3.24 -2.14
N LEU A 26 -8.55 2.25 -1.68
CA LEU A 26 -7.30 2.43 -0.95
C LEU A 26 -6.10 2.06 -1.84
N GLY A 27 -5.13 2.96 -1.96
CA GLY A 27 -3.87 2.67 -2.64
C GLY A 27 -2.76 2.32 -1.64
N PHE A 28 -2.08 1.19 -1.78
CA PHE A 28 -0.92 0.83 -0.97
C PHE A 28 0.38 1.12 -1.72
N TYR A 29 1.14 2.07 -1.20
CA TYR A 29 2.40 2.58 -1.73
C TYR A 29 3.53 2.31 -0.73
N GLY A 30 4.77 2.45 -1.17
CA GLY A 30 5.95 2.22 -0.32
C GLY A 30 7.00 1.35 -1.01
N PRO A 31 8.23 1.31 -0.46
CA PRO A 31 9.35 0.62 -1.08
C PRO A 31 9.12 -0.90 -1.20
N PRO A 32 9.95 -1.61 -2.00
CA PRO A 32 9.97 -3.07 -2.00
C PRO A 32 10.14 -3.61 -0.58
N ASN A 33 9.51 -4.75 -0.29
CA ASN A 33 9.62 -5.44 1.00
C ASN A 33 9.11 -4.65 2.22
N ALA A 34 8.48 -3.49 2.08
CA ALA A 34 7.87 -2.77 3.19
C ALA A 34 6.71 -3.53 3.86
N GLY A 35 6.16 -4.55 3.18
CA GLY A 35 5.07 -5.39 3.67
C GLY A 35 3.68 -4.98 3.18
N LYS A 36 3.60 -4.30 2.02
CA LYS A 36 2.35 -3.93 1.33
C LYS A 36 1.43 -5.15 1.13
N THR A 37 1.97 -6.21 0.54
CA THR A 37 1.25 -7.46 0.29
C THR A 37 0.80 -8.14 1.59
N SER A 38 1.69 -8.20 2.59
CA SER A 38 1.33 -8.77 3.89
C SER A 38 0.18 -8.02 4.56
N LEU A 39 0.17 -6.68 4.44
CA LEU A 39 -0.92 -5.85 4.95
C LEU A 39 -2.21 -6.10 4.18
N ALA A 40 -2.18 -6.10 2.85
CA ALA A 40 -3.35 -6.40 2.02
C ALA A 40 -3.96 -7.79 2.33
N ASN A 41 -3.11 -8.82 2.45
CA ASN A 41 -3.53 -10.17 2.82
C ASN A 41 -4.17 -10.21 4.21
N ARG A 42 -3.58 -9.49 5.17
CA ARG A 42 -4.11 -9.44 6.53
C ARG A 42 -5.46 -8.74 6.57
N ILE A 43 -5.60 -7.62 5.85
CA ILE A 43 -6.87 -6.93 5.74
C ILE A 43 -7.91 -7.88 5.12
N CYS A 44 -7.61 -8.54 4.00
CA CYS A 44 -8.53 -9.50 3.41
C CYS A 44 -8.97 -10.56 4.42
N LYS A 45 -8.02 -11.18 5.13
CA LYS A 45 -8.32 -12.18 6.16
C LYS A 45 -9.23 -11.65 7.26
N ASP A 46 -9.01 -10.42 7.71
CA ASP A 46 -9.83 -9.80 8.77
C ASP A 46 -11.29 -9.56 8.29
N PHE A 47 -11.49 -9.29 7.00
CA PHE A 47 -12.81 -8.95 6.43
C PHE A 47 -13.58 -10.15 5.87
N THR A 48 -12.90 -11.08 5.17
CA THR A 48 -13.54 -12.24 4.50
C THR A 48 -13.35 -13.54 5.27
N GLY A 49 -12.35 -13.61 6.16
CA GLY A 49 -11.91 -14.85 6.78
C GLY A 49 -10.91 -15.65 5.95
N GLU A 50 -10.58 -15.20 4.74
CA GLU A 50 -9.71 -15.89 3.79
C GLU A 50 -8.50 -15.02 3.39
N GLU A 51 -7.35 -15.65 3.16
CA GLU A 51 -6.14 -14.96 2.65
C GLU A 51 -6.19 -14.86 1.12
N LEU A 52 -5.64 -13.78 0.55
CA LEU A 52 -5.57 -13.56 -0.91
C LEU A 52 -4.58 -14.49 -1.65
N GLY A 53 -4.09 -15.56 -1.01
CA GLY A 53 -3.02 -16.43 -1.51
C GLY A 53 -1.64 -16.14 -0.91
N SER A 54 -0.68 -17.01 -1.19
CA SER A 54 0.67 -16.97 -0.62
C SER A 54 1.50 -15.79 -1.14
N VAL A 55 2.22 -15.12 -0.23
CA VAL A 55 3.19 -14.06 -0.56
C VAL A 55 4.48 -14.73 -1.02
N SER A 56 4.82 -14.60 -2.31
CA SER A 56 6.16 -14.94 -2.79
C SER A 56 7.14 -13.82 -2.45
N ASN A 57 8.32 -14.19 -1.94
CA ASN A 57 9.43 -13.27 -1.71
C ASN A 57 10.22 -12.99 -3.00
N VAL A 58 9.82 -13.57 -4.14
CA VAL A 58 10.47 -13.43 -5.45
C VAL A 58 9.65 -12.47 -6.31
N PRO A 59 10.23 -11.35 -6.79
CA PRO A 59 9.58 -10.51 -7.78
C PRO A 59 9.17 -11.34 -9.01
N HIS A 60 7.90 -11.22 -9.41
CA HIS A 60 7.32 -11.82 -10.63
C HIS A 60 7.06 -13.34 -10.59
N GLU A 61 6.91 -13.96 -9.42
CA GLU A 61 6.59 -15.39 -9.37
C GLU A 61 5.49 -15.73 -8.35
N THR A 62 4.23 -15.81 -8.81
CA THR A 62 3.22 -16.76 -8.27
C THR A 62 2.12 -17.02 -9.32
N ARG A 63 2.14 -18.22 -9.90
CA ARG A 63 1.07 -18.75 -10.76
C ARG A 63 -0.14 -19.11 -9.87
N ASN A 64 -1.34 -18.64 -10.22
CA ASN A 64 -2.66 -19.00 -9.65
C ASN A 64 -3.35 -18.04 -8.66
N VAL A 65 -2.79 -16.88 -8.35
CA VAL A 65 -3.61 -15.70 -8.06
C VAL A 65 -3.04 -14.57 -8.88
N GLN A 66 -3.78 -14.10 -9.89
CA GLN A 66 -3.39 -12.90 -10.61
C GLN A 66 -3.37 -11.74 -9.60
N PHE A 67 -2.21 -11.45 -9.03
CA PHE A 67 -1.89 -10.13 -8.49
C PHE A 67 -1.85 -9.14 -9.67
N LYS A 68 -3.02 -8.88 -10.25
CA LYS A 68 -3.25 -7.68 -11.06
C LYS A 68 -3.66 -6.59 -10.10
N GLU A 69 -2.71 -6.02 -9.36
CA GLU A 69 -2.68 -4.62 -8.93
C GLU A 69 -3.87 -4.06 -8.13
N LYS A 70 -4.93 -4.85 -7.92
CA LYS A 70 -6.28 -4.47 -7.53
C LYS A 70 -6.95 -5.68 -6.87
N VAL A 71 -7.40 -5.51 -5.64
CA VAL A 71 -8.19 -6.50 -4.89
C VAL A 71 -9.54 -5.85 -4.60
N GLU A 72 -10.63 -6.54 -4.91
CA GLU A 72 -11.98 -6.10 -4.53
C GLU A 72 -12.51 -7.00 -3.44
N ILE A 73 -12.89 -6.41 -2.31
CA ILE A 73 -13.56 -7.08 -1.20
C ILE A 73 -15.00 -6.60 -1.18
N ASP A 74 -15.93 -7.51 -1.45
CA ASP A 74 -17.35 -7.28 -1.21
C ASP A 74 -17.74 -7.88 0.14
N PHE A 75 -18.32 -7.06 1.01
CA PHE A 75 -18.90 -7.55 2.25
C PHE A 75 -20.22 -6.82 2.49
N LYS A 76 -21.33 -7.56 2.45
CA LYS A 76 -22.70 -7.04 2.71
C LYS A 76 -23.08 -5.86 1.80
N GLY A 77 -22.74 -5.92 0.51
CA GLY A 77 -23.13 -4.92 -0.49
C GLY A 77 -22.32 -3.62 -0.44
N LYS A 78 -21.19 -3.63 0.29
CA LYS A 78 -20.22 -2.53 0.39
C LYS A 78 -18.89 -3.03 -0.19
N LYS A 79 -18.28 -2.24 -1.06
CA LYS A 79 -17.09 -2.64 -1.82
C LYS A 79 -15.83 -1.89 -1.39
N MET A 80 -14.85 -2.62 -0.87
CA MET A 80 -13.53 -2.08 -0.62
C MET A 80 -12.60 -2.48 -1.75
N VAL A 81 -11.97 -1.51 -2.41
CA VAL A 81 -11.01 -1.79 -3.49
C VAL A 81 -9.63 -1.41 -2.99
N PHE A 82 -8.73 -2.38 -2.91
CA PHE A 82 -7.31 -2.11 -2.71
C PHE A 82 -6.65 -2.04 -4.06
N LYS A 83 -5.76 -1.07 -4.26
CA LYS A 83 -4.78 -1.13 -5.33
C LYS A 83 -3.39 -1.19 -4.72
N MET A 84 -2.62 -2.21 -5.04
CA MET A 84 -1.23 -2.32 -4.59
C MET A 84 -0.36 -1.78 -5.71
N VAL A 85 0.38 -0.73 -5.41
CA VAL A 85 1.20 -0.04 -6.40
C VAL A 85 2.64 -0.23 -6.00
N ASP A 86 3.39 -0.91 -6.86
CA ASP A 86 4.82 -1.03 -6.63
C ASP A 86 5.52 0.25 -7.10
N THR A 87 5.88 1.05 -6.10
CA THR A 87 6.40 2.41 -6.27
C THR A 87 7.79 2.55 -6.90
N PRO A 88 8.66 1.53 -7.03
CA PRO A 88 9.93 1.72 -7.73
C PRO A 88 9.72 2.29 -9.14
N GLY A 89 8.68 1.84 -9.86
CA GLY A 89 8.40 2.34 -11.21
C GLY A 89 8.16 3.85 -11.26
N ILE A 90 7.34 4.40 -10.35
CA ILE A 90 7.01 5.84 -10.32
C ILE A 90 8.24 6.68 -9.96
N ALA A 91 9.15 6.15 -9.17
CA ALA A 91 10.33 6.86 -8.69
C ALA A 91 11.55 6.75 -9.63
N THR A 92 11.52 5.84 -10.61
CA THR A 92 12.70 5.53 -11.44
C THR A 92 12.57 6.17 -12.81
N LYS A 93 13.62 6.87 -13.25
CA LYS A 93 13.73 7.33 -14.64
C LYS A 93 13.83 6.10 -15.53
N ILE A 94 12.86 5.90 -16.43
CA ILE A 94 12.89 4.80 -17.37
C ILE A 94 13.63 5.27 -18.62
N ASP A 95 14.87 4.83 -18.75
CA ASP A 95 15.68 5.07 -19.93
C ASP A 95 16.08 3.74 -20.56
N TYR A 96 15.79 3.57 -21.86
CA TYR A 96 16.15 2.36 -22.59
C TYR A 96 17.67 2.16 -22.62
N GLU A 97 18.46 3.23 -22.49
CA GLU A 97 19.92 3.20 -22.46
C GLU A 97 20.45 2.54 -21.18
N GLU A 98 19.71 2.57 -20.07
CA GLU A 98 20.08 1.83 -18.86
C GLU A 98 20.03 0.32 -19.07
N PHE A 99 19.09 -0.17 -19.90
CA PHE A 99 19.02 -1.59 -20.24
C PHE A 99 20.16 -2.04 -21.16
N LEU A 100 20.73 -1.14 -21.96
CA LEU A 100 21.90 -1.44 -22.81
C LEU A 100 23.14 -1.77 -21.95
N LYS A 101 23.27 -1.16 -20.76
CA LYS A 101 24.35 -1.45 -19.80
C LYS A 101 24.35 -2.91 -19.31
N TYR A 102 23.19 -3.57 -19.37
CA TYR A 102 23.02 -4.99 -19.01
C TYR A 102 23.14 -5.94 -20.21
N LYS A 103 23.79 -5.52 -21.31
CA LYS A 103 23.97 -6.31 -22.55
C LYS A 103 22.64 -6.79 -23.18
N VAL A 104 21.55 -6.07 -22.93
CA VAL A 104 20.25 -6.34 -23.57
C VAL A 104 20.30 -5.80 -25.01
N LYS A 105 19.81 -6.58 -25.98
CA LYS A 105 19.71 -6.13 -27.37
C LYS A 105 18.87 -4.86 -27.45
N LYS A 106 19.27 -3.90 -28.29
CA LYS A 106 18.61 -2.58 -28.42
C LYS A 106 17.09 -2.67 -28.66
N LYS A 107 16.64 -3.66 -29.42
CA LYS A 107 15.20 -3.89 -29.68
C LYS A 107 14.45 -4.30 -28.42
N ASP A 108 15.02 -5.21 -27.63
CA ASP A 108 14.43 -5.72 -26.39
C ASP A 108 14.50 -4.67 -25.27
N ALA A 109 15.59 -3.91 -25.21
CA ALA A 109 15.76 -2.77 -24.30
C ALA A 109 14.67 -1.70 -24.53
N LYS A 110 14.41 -1.33 -25.79
CA LYS A 110 13.32 -0.40 -26.14
C LYS A 110 11.94 -0.95 -25.79
N LYS A 111 11.70 -2.24 -26.02
CA LYS A 111 10.43 -2.89 -25.67
C LYS A 111 10.20 -2.86 -24.15
N ARG A 112 11.21 -3.24 -23.36
CA ARG A 112 11.16 -3.22 -21.88
C ARG A 112 10.98 -1.81 -21.32
N ALA A 113 11.68 -0.82 -21.87
CA ALA A 113 11.46 0.57 -21.48
C ALA A 113 10.02 1.01 -21.77
N LYS A 114 9.45 0.66 -22.93
CA LYS A 114 8.05 0.99 -23.25
C LYS A 114 7.06 0.34 -22.27
N GLU A 115 7.27 -0.94 -21.95
CA GLU A 115 6.44 -1.68 -20.97
C GLU A 115 6.54 -1.07 -19.58
N ALA A 116 7.75 -0.75 -19.11
CA ALA A 116 7.97 -0.10 -17.83
C ALA A 116 7.28 1.28 -17.80
N THR A 117 7.41 2.09 -18.87
CA THR A 117 6.78 3.43 -18.95
C THR A 117 5.27 3.32 -18.88
N GLN A 118 4.68 2.34 -19.55
CA GLN A 118 3.25 2.08 -19.49
C GLN A 118 2.80 1.71 -18.07
N GLY A 119 3.54 0.85 -17.38
CA GLY A 119 3.26 0.50 -15.98
C GLY A 119 3.33 1.71 -15.04
N VAL A 120 4.24 2.65 -15.28
CA VAL A 120 4.30 3.92 -14.52
C VAL A 120 3.10 4.81 -14.80
N ILE A 121 2.71 4.98 -16.07
CA ILE A 121 1.52 5.76 -16.45
C ILE A 121 0.26 5.17 -15.80
N GLU A 122 0.11 3.86 -15.78
CA GLU A 122 -1.02 3.18 -15.14
C GLU A 122 -1.02 3.38 -13.63
N SER A 123 0.15 3.27 -13.00
CA SER A 123 0.33 3.56 -11.57
C SER A 123 -0.04 5.00 -11.22
N ILE A 124 0.34 5.96 -12.07
CA ILE A 124 -0.05 7.38 -11.93
C ILE A 124 -1.56 7.56 -12.06
N LYS A 125 -2.19 6.99 -13.09
CA LYS A 125 -3.64 7.06 -13.29
C LYS A 125 -4.42 6.47 -12.12
N TRP A 126 -3.87 5.48 -11.43
CA TRP A 126 -4.53 4.92 -10.26
C TRP A 126 -4.56 5.87 -9.08
N LEU A 127 -3.53 6.70 -8.88
CA LEU A 127 -3.53 7.71 -7.81
C LEU A 127 -4.75 8.63 -7.91
N ASP A 128 -5.08 9.08 -9.12
CA ASP A 128 -6.19 10.00 -9.38
C ASP A 128 -7.56 9.40 -9.03
N ASP A 129 -7.65 8.07 -8.93
CA ASP A 129 -8.87 7.33 -8.61
C ASP A 129 -8.91 6.86 -7.15
N MET A 130 -7.92 7.20 -6.30
CA MET A 130 -7.87 6.74 -4.90
C MET A 130 -8.58 7.69 -3.95
N ASN A 131 -9.33 7.15 -3.00
CA ASN A 131 -9.90 7.94 -1.91
C ASN A 131 -8.89 8.20 -0.80
N VAL A 132 -8.04 7.21 -0.50
CA VAL A 132 -6.97 7.31 0.50
C VAL A 132 -5.74 6.55 -0.01
N VAL A 133 -4.56 7.09 0.23
CA VAL A 133 -3.29 6.42 -0.02
C VAL A 133 -2.62 6.04 1.29
N VAL A 134 -2.24 4.77 1.40
CA VAL A 134 -1.49 4.20 2.53
C VAL A 134 -0.05 4.01 2.10
N VAL A 135 0.87 4.79 2.69
CA VAL A 135 2.31 4.64 2.45
C VAL A 135 2.88 3.72 3.52
N VAL A 136 3.21 2.49 3.13
CA VAL A 136 3.77 1.47 4.02
C VAL A 136 5.29 1.59 4.01
N LEU A 137 5.87 1.90 5.16
CA LEU A 137 7.31 2.02 5.37
C LEU A 137 7.78 0.92 6.34
N ASP A 138 8.97 0.36 6.09
CA ASP A 138 9.61 -0.53 7.06
C ASP A 138 10.17 0.31 8.22
N SER A 139 9.61 0.13 9.41
CA SER A 139 10.03 0.84 10.62
C SER A 139 11.43 0.48 11.10
N THR A 140 12.08 -0.56 10.53
CA THR A 140 13.48 -0.87 10.84
C THR A 140 14.49 -0.18 9.92
N GLU A 141 14.02 0.50 8.89
CA GLU A 141 14.86 1.13 7.86
C GLU A 141 14.94 2.65 8.03
N ASN A 142 15.86 3.29 7.30
CA ASN A 142 15.94 4.75 7.29
C ASN A 142 14.79 5.36 6.46
N PRO A 143 13.91 6.20 7.05
CA PRO A 143 12.80 6.81 6.32
C PRO A 143 13.24 7.82 5.26
N TYR A 144 14.41 8.44 5.39
CA TYR A 144 14.93 9.47 4.48
C TYR A 144 15.54 8.93 3.17
N ASN A 145 15.24 7.70 2.78
CA ASN A 145 15.73 7.17 1.50
C ASN A 145 15.01 7.85 0.32
N GLN A 146 15.68 7.89 -0.84
CA GLN A 146 15.18 8.56 -2.04
C GLN A 146 13.82 8.03 -2.49
N VAL A 147 13.59 6.71 -2.39
CA VAL A 147 12.32 6.09 -2.78
C VAL A 147 11.17 6.66 -1.96
N ASN A 148 11.32 6.73 -0.63
CA ASN A 148 10.30 7.27 0.27
C ASN A 148 10.04 8.75 0.02
N ILE A 149 11.10 9.56 -0.12
CA ILE A 149 10.99 11.00 -0.39
C ILE A 149 10.24 11.24 -1.70
N THR A 150 10.58 10.48 -2.76
CA THR A 150 9.91 10.60 -4.06
C THR A 150 8.45 10.18 -3.99
N ILE A 151 8.10 9.11 -3.27
CA ILE A 151 6.70 8.69 -3.09
C ILE A 151 5.91 9.79 -2.40
N ILE A 152 6.38 10.27 -1.25
CA ILE A 152 5.68 11.28 -0.46
C ILE A 152 5.55 12.59 -1.24
N GLY A 153 6.63 13.06 -1.89
CA GLY A 153 6.61 14.29 -2.70
C GLY A 153 5.58 14.25 -3.84
N ASN A 154 5.43 13.10 -4.51
CA ASN A 154 4.41 12.92 -5.55
C ASN A 154 2.98 12.91 -5.00
N LEU A 155 2.78 12.47 -3.76
CA LEU A 155 1.46 12.46 -3.12
C LEU A 155 1.03 13.84 -2.63
N VAL A 156 1.95 14.65 -2.10
CA VAL A 156 1.71 16.06 -1.71
C VAL A 156 1.06 16.83 -2.86
N ALA A 157 1.60 16.67 -4.07
CA ALA A 157 1.14 17.41 -5.26
C ALA A 157 -0.32 17.13 -5.64
N ARG A 158 -0.90 15.99 -5.21
CA ARG A 158 -2.22 15.52 -5.65
C ARG A 158 -3.35 15.75 -4.66
N LYS A 159 -3.07 16.30 -3.47
CA LYS A 159 -4.05 16.55 -2.40
C LYS A 159 -4.88 15.30 -2.00
N ILE A 160 -4.38 14.10 -2.28
CA ILE A 160 -5.03 12.86 -1.86
C ILE A 160 -4.75 12.66 -0.37
N PRO A 161 -5.75 12.29 0.46
CA PRO A 161 -5.48 11.98 1.86
C PRO A 161 -4.51 10.80 2.02
N VAL A 162 -3.44 11.01 2.78
CA VAL A 162 -2.36 10.03 3.00
C VAL A 162 -2.33 9.59 4.46
N LEU A 163 -2.18 8.28 4.67
CA LEU A 163 -1.80 7.68 5.95
C LEU A 163 -0.42 7.03 5.81
N ILE A 164 0.52 7.31 6.71
CA ILE A 164 1.79 6.58 6.76
C ILE A 164 1.65 5.41 7.74
N VAL A 165 2.11 4.24 7.32
CA VAL A 165 2.11 3.03 8.12
C VAL A 165 3.55 2.61 8.38
N ALA A 166 3.98 2.70 9.64
CA ALA A 166 5.24 2.19 10.12
C ALA A 166 5.11 0.68 10.39
N ASN A 167 5.39 -0.15 9.39
CA ASN A 167 5.20 -1.59 9.47
C ASN A 167 6.40 -2.30 10.12
N LYS A 168 6.21 -3.54 10.56
CA LYS A 168 7.20 -4.42 11.22
C LYS A 168 7.60 -3.97 12.64
N ILE A 169 6.65 -3.38 13.38
CA ILE A 169 6.88 -2.97 14.79
C ILE A 169 7.21 -4.14 15.73
N ASP A 170 6.99 -5.37 15.28
CA ASP A 170 7.40 -6.58 16.00
C ASP A 170 8.92 -6.76 16.06
N LYS A 171 9.70 -6.07 15.23
CA LYS A 171 11.15 -6.16 15.21
C LYS A 171 11.80 -5.23 16.23
N LYS A 172 12.84 -5.70 16.90
CA LYS A 172 13.62 -4.93 17.90
C LYS A 172 14.18 -3.59 17.39
N LYS A 173 14.55 -3.53 16.09
CA LYS A 173 15.10 -2.31 15.46
C LYS A 173 14.03 -1.31 15.03
N SER A 174 12.74 -1.61 15.24
CA SER A 174 11.65 -0.74 14.82
C SER A 174 11.71 0.60 15.54
N ASN A 175 11.55 1.69 14.79
CA ASN A 175 11.47 3.04 15.34
C ASN A 175 10.40 3.87 14.62
N ILE A 176 9.20 3.87 15.20
CA ILE A 176 8.05 4.64 14.69
C ILE A 176 8.33 6.15 14.77
N LYS A 177 8.92 6.62 15.88
CA LYS A 177 9.25 8.03 16.11
C LYS A 177 10.17 8.61 15.04
N LYS A 178 11.05 7.79 14.48
CA LYS A 178 11.92 8.20 13.36
C LYS A 178 11.12 8.50 12.10
N ILE A 179 10.06 7.73 11.83
CA ILE A 179 9.15 7.96 10.70
C ILE A 179 8.30 9.20 10.95
N GLU A 180 7.76 9.36 12.16
CA GLU A 180 7.01 10.56 12.57
C GLU A 180 7.85 11.84 12.41
N ALA A 181 9.10 11.83 12.89
CA ALA A 181 10.01 12.96 12.74
C ALA A 181 10.40 13.25 11.28
N ALA A 182 10.43 12.22 10.42
CA ALA A 182 10.73 12.38 9.00
C ALA A 182 9.56 12.97 8.21
N PHE A 183 8.33 12.75 8.67
CA PHE A 183 7.10 13.11 7.96
C PHE A 183 6.07 13.74 8.91
N PRO A 184 6.38 14.88 9.56
CA PRO A 184 5.57 15.45 10.65
C PRO A 184 4.17 15.92 10.21
N GLU A 185 3.98 16.18 8.92
CA GLU A 185 2.70 16.62 8.33
C GLU A 185 1.68 15.47 8.17
N TYR A 186 2.07 14.23 8.44
CA TYR A 186 1.27 13.04 8.19
C TYR A 186 0.94 12.29 9.47
N ASP A 187 -0.29 11.78 9.53
CA ASP A 187 -0.66 10.78 10.53
C ASP A 187 0.17 9.50 10.29
N VAL A 188 0.85 9.00 11.34
CA VAL A 188 1.65 7.77 11.30
C VAL A 188 1.04 6.74 12.25
N VAL A 189 0.85 5.51 11.77
CA VAL A 189 0.41 4.38 12.60
C VAL A 189 1.43 3.25 12.54
N GLY A 190 1.89 2.81 13.71
CA GLY A 190 2.75 1.64 13.83
C GLY A 190 1.96 0.34 13.79
N ILE A 191 2.32 -0.60 12.91
CA ILE A 191 1.67 -1.92 12.84
C ILE A 191 2.66 -3.07 12.67
N SER A 192 2.20 -4.29 12.96
CA SER A 192 2.82 -5.51 12.43
C SER A 192 1.82 -6.21 11.52
N ALA A 193 1.98 -6.08 10.21
CA ALA A 193 1.12 -6.79 9.26
C ALA A 193 1.22 -8.32 9.41
N LYS A 194 2.42 -8.83 9.73
CA LYS A 194 2.68 -10.27 9.90
C LYS A 194 1.89 -10.86 11.08
N PHE A 195 1.91 -10.20 12.23
CA PHE A 195 1.26 -10.69 13.44
C PHE A 195 -0.14 -10.08 13.66
N GLY A 196 -0.51 -9.08 12.86
CA GLY A 196 -1.69 -8.24 13.00
C GLY A 196 -1.73 -7.44 14.30
N LYS A 197 -0.57 -6.96 14.76
CA LYS A 197 -0.51 -6.04 15.90
C LYS A 197 -0.95 -4.65 15.45
N ASN A 198 -1.78 -4.02 16.28
CA ASN A 198 -2.24 -2.65 16.14
C ASN A 198 -3.07 -2.33 14.87
N LEU A 199 -3.79 -3.32 14.34
CA LEU A 199 -4.63 -3.10 13.16
C LEU A 199 -5.91 -2.31 13.47
N GLU A 200 -6.38 -2.32 14.71
CA GLU A 200 -7.55 -1.53 15.12
C GLU A 200 -7.29 -0.03 14.91
N GLU A 201 -6.15 0.47 15.40
CA GLU A 201 -5.70 1.86 15.22
C GLU A 201 -5.50 2.21 13.73
N PHE A 202 -4.98 1.26 12.94
CA PHE A 202 -4.87 1.42 11.49
C PHE A 202 -6.24 1.63 10.84
N TYR A 203 -7.23 0.79 11.14
CA TYR A 203 -8.58 0.94 10.58
C TYR A 203 -9.26 2.24 11.03
N GLU A 204 -9.06 2.65 12.28
CA GLU A 204 -9.56 3.93 12.80
C GLU A 204 -8.96 5.13 12.08
N SER A 205 -7.65 5.09 11.84
CA SER A 205 -6.93 6.15 11.14
C SER A 205 -7.37 6.24 9.68
N ILE A 206 -7.54 5.10 8.99
CA ILE A 206 -8.12 5.07 7.64
C ILE A 206 -9.50 5.74 7.62
N PHE A 207 -10.37 5.41 8.58
CA PHE A 207 -11.70 6.01 8.66
C PHE A 207 -11.66 7.52 8.93
N LYS A 208 -10.80 7.96 9.84
CA LYS A 208 -10.64 9.38 10.17
C LYS A 208 -10.19 10.18 8.95
N ILE A 209 -9.23 9.65 8.21
CA ILE A 209 -8.65 10.29 7.03
C ILE A 209 -9.60 10.23 5.83
N SER A 210 -10.36 9.13 5.65
CA SER A 210 -11.32 9.02 4.55
C SER A 210 -12.47 10.03 4.64
N LYS A 211 -12.78 10.58 5.82
CA LYS A 211 -13.75 11.68 5.98
C LYS A 211 -13.24 13.04 5.48
N LYS A 212 -11.93 13.20 5.34
CA LYS A 212 -11.32 14.44 4.81
C LYS A 212 -11.52 14.56 3.30
N VAL A 213 -11.93 13.48 2.62
CA VAL A 213 -12.39 13.50 1.22
C VAL A 213 -13.77 14.18 1.20
N LYS A 214 -13.79 15.50 0.97
CA LYS A 214 -14.99 16.28 0.64
C LYS A 214 -14.77 16.97 -0.70
#